data_AF-A0A3C1EPX1-F1
#
_entry.id   AF-A0A3C1EPX1-F1
#
_cell.length_a   1.000
_cell.length_b   1.000
_cell.length_c   1.000
_cell.angle_alpha   90.00
_cell.angle_beta   90.00
_cell.angle_gamma   90.00
#
_symmetry.space_group_name_H-M   'P 1'
#
loop_
_entity.id
_entity.type
_entity.pdbx_description
1 polymer ?
#
loop_
_entity_poly.entity_id
_entity_poly.type
_entity_poly.pdbx_seq_one_letter_code
_entity_poly.pdbx_strand_id
1 'polypeptide(L)'
;MISGTVMGLLAYVQKGLRGLGNWLSEAYNFTMGAIRPALVALAGVLAFCPCVEAGPPVAPSSSQAGSASRIFKRDNLLLLAAVTDWGDFLAGVRDSRVQAHVAELEAIRARAMVARNVEELRPVELDFDAWQRSVIAELAPGAPIASAETDKYLELAKAQVAAFAAVERRQLSVTGKARRTWEKIKARLSLAQNASAVTGVFSEAGLSVPEGVSAVSAGSAQARFAPGRRLAARAVMGYYAPASLERTSAGKAASPIDPAQIAAILGKRKKGGPSVSLGQPFRRGRLKNGMALPMRGVGYVYVNPERGRNYGTDDLVMGLAYLAADFKRRHPEHPGLRLGDLSRKGGGPVSDHGSHENGRDADIIFLAADLLGRPVDIDRFNVHFDAKGRAGDLLFDAALNWDLVVLLCQNPYFGEKLEAIGVDDSLRIKLLSYARKNANMLSGVEQERAVWQIRRAERMLFPWANHTDHFHIRIAP
;
A
#
# COMPACT_ATOMS: atom_id res chain seq x y z
N MET A 1 2.87 43.63 -38.68
CA MET A 1 2.91 44.11 -37.28
C MET A 1 2.37 43.02 -36.37
N ILE A 2 3.25 42.18 -35.84
CA ILE A 2 2.97 41.29 -34.71
C ILE A 2 3.59 42.03 -33.52
N SER A 3 2.77 42.35 -32.51
CA SER A 3 3.18 43.28 -31.45
C SER A 3 4.34 42.72 -30.61
N GLY A 4 5.24 43.62 -30.19
CA GLY A 4 6.43 43.31 -29.39
C GLY A 4 6.16 42.65 -28.03
N THR A 5 4.90 42.41 -27.67
CA THR A 5 4.49 41.78 -26.41
C THR A 5 4.76 40.26 -26.40
N VAL A 6 4.71 39.59 -27.56
CA VAL A 6 4.92 38.13 -27.64
C VAL A 6 6.41 37.76 -27.57
N MET A 7 7.29 38.58 -28.14
CA MET A 7 8.75 38.39 -28.03
C MET A 7 9.29 38.75 -26.63
N GLY A 8 8.62 39.68 -25.91
CA GLY A 8 8.95 39.99 -24.51
C GLY A 8 8.65 38.85 -23.54
N LEU A 9 7.55 38.11 -23.75
CA LEU A 9 7.16 37.00 -22.88
C LEU A 9 8.07 35.77 -23.06
N LEU A 10 8.49 35.49 -24.30
CA LEU A 10 9.45 34.42 -24.60
C LEU A 10 10.86 34.74 -24.05
N ALA A 11 11.29 36.00 -24.09
CA ALA A 11 12.55 36.42 -23.47
C ALA A 11 12.51 36.39 -21.93
N TYR A 12 11.36 36.68 -21.30
CA TYR A 12 11.18 36.58 -19.85
C TYR A 12 11.19 35.13 -19.35
N VAL A 13 10.56 34.21 -20.10
CA VAL A 13 10.58 32.78 -19.81
C VAL A 13 11.96 32.16 -20.05
N GLN A 14 12.69 32.56 -21.10
CA GLN A 14 14.07 32.10 -21.31
C GLN A 14 15.08 32.66 -20.28
N LYS A 15 14.88 33.86 -19.73
CA LYS A 15 15.72 34.41 -18.65
C LYS A 15 15.42 33.75 -17.29
N GLY A 16 14.16 33.43 -17.01
CA GLY A 16 13.76 32.68 -15.81
C GLY A 16 14.31 31.24 -15.79
N LEU A 17 14.34 30.58 -16.95
CA LEU A 17 14.83 29.19 -17.08
C LEU A 17 16.37 29.07 -17.06
N ARG A 18 17.12 30.15 -17.29
CA ARG A 18 18.59 30.17 -17.07
C ARG A 18 18.98 30.56 -15.65
N GLY A 19 18.09 31.23 -14.90
CA GLY A 19 18.31 31.57 -13.48
C GLY A 19 18.12 30.39 -12.52
N LEU A 20 17.24 29.44 -12.85
CA LEU A 20 17.01 28.25 -12.01
C LEU A 20 18.07 27.15 -12.17
N GLY A 21 18.82 27.13 -13.28
CA GLY A 21 19.85 26.13 -13.56
C GLY A 21 21.10 26.26 -12.68
N ASN A 22 21.42 27.47 -12.22
CA ASN A 22 22.66 27.72 -11.45
C ASN A 22 22.45 27.82 -9.94
N TRP A 23 21.22 27.91 -9.44
CA TRP A 23 20.95 27.94 -7.99
C TRP A 23 20.68 26.54 -7.39
N LEU A 24 20.23 25.58 -8.20
CA LEU A 24 19.94 24.21 -7.74
C LEU A 24 21.14 23.23 -7.78
N SER A 25 22.27 23.62 -8.37
CA SER A 25 23.48 22.78 -8.37
C SER A 25 24.46 23.08 -7.22
N GLU A 26 24.33 24.22 -6.52
CA GLU A 26 25.23 24.60 -5.42
C GLU A 26 24.56 24.61 -4.03
N ALA A 27 23.22 24.73 -3.94
CA ALA A 27 22.52 24.79 -2.64
C ALA A 27 22.12 23.42 -2.03
N TYR A 28 22.13 22.31 -2.80
CA TYR A 28 21.79 20.97 -2.27
C TYR A 28 23.02 20.13 -1.87
N ASN A 29 24.19 20.39 -2.45
CA ASN A 29 25.40 19.57 -2.23
C ASN A 29 26.38 20.14 -1.18
N PHE A 30 26.11 21.28 -0.53
CA PHE A 30 27.09 21.90 0.39
C PHE A 30 26.78 21.78 1.90
N THR A 31 25.56 21.47 2.37
CA THR A 31 25.27 21.62 3.83
C THR A 31 24.33 20.61 4.49
N MET A 32 24.25 19.34 4.05
CA MET A 32 23.78 18.25 4.94
C MET A 32 24.68 17.01 4.94
N GLY A 33 25.94 17.17 4.50
CA GLY A 33 27.05 16.26 4.79
C GLY A 33 27.72 16.50 6.15
N ALA A 34 27.21 17.41 7.00
CA ALA A 34 27.94 17.88 8.19
C ALA A 34 27.17 17.89 9.52
N ILE A 35 26.00 17.24 9.65
CA ILE A 35 25.38 17.00 10.98
C ILE A 35 24.85 15.55 11.08
N ARG A 36 25.73 14.61 10.75
CA ARG A 36 25.63 13.19 11.09
C ARG A 36 26.51 12.72 12.29
N PRO A 37 27.29 13.58 13.00
CA PRO A 37 27.87 13.18 14.29
C PRO A 37 27.24 13.80 15.56
N ALA A 38 26.32 14.78 15.49
CA ALA A 38 25.85 15.51 16.67
C ALA A 38 24.66 14.89 17.46
N LEU A 39 24.08 13.76 16.99
CA LEU A 39 23.01 13.05 17.72
C LEU A 39 23.47 11.73 18.38
N VAL A 40 24.77 11.42 18.29
CA VAL A 40 25.42 10.30 19.01
C VAL A 40 26.10 10.79 20.31
N ALA A 41 26.06 12.09 20.62
CA ALA A 41 26.70 12.70 21.79
C ALA A 41 25.70 13.35 22.79
N LEU A 42 24.53 12.73 23.00
CA LEU A 42 23.62 13.09 24.10
C LEU A 42 23.26 11.90 25.00
N ALA A 43 24.07 10.84 25.00
CA ALA A 43 23.88 9.67 25.86
C ALA A 43 25.22 9.22 26.49
N GLY A 44 25.48 9.70 27.71
CA GLY A 44 26.56 9.28 28.62
C GLY A 44 27.51 10.44 28.97
N VAL A 45 27.82 10.78 30.22
CA VAL A 45 27.69 10.13 31.53
C VAL A 45 27.79 11.23 32.62
N LEU A 46 27.09 11.02 33.75
CA LEU A 46 27.36 11.40 35.17
C LEU A 46 26.01 11.76 35.85
N ALA A 47 25.57 11.36 37.05
CA ALA A 47 25.79 10.27 38.01
C ALA A 47 25.16 10.74 39.36
N PHE A 48 24.33 9.90 40.00
CA PHE A 48 23.95 9.84 41.45
C PHE A 48 22.78 10.67 42.09
N CYS A 49 21.67 9.94 42.35
CA CYS A 49 20.79 9.74 43.57
C CYS A 49 20.08 10.90 44.33
N PRO A 50 18.99 10.65 45.14
CA PRO A 50 18.22 9.40 45.42
C PRO A 50 16.65 9.51 45.38
N CYS A 51 16.00 8.33 45.38
CA CYS A 51 14.65 7.94 45.86
C CYS A 51 13.46 8.94 45.91
N VAL A 52 12.37 8.62 45.18
CA VAL A 52 10.98 8.55 45.72
C VAL A 52 10.24 7.39 45.01
N GLU A 53 9.73 6.46 45.79
CA GLU A 53 8.92 5.33 45.34
C GLU A 53 7.54 5.78 44.80
N ALA A 54 7.18 5.27 43.63
CA ALA A 54 5.78 5.03 43.27
C ALA A 54 5.73 3.70 42.50
N GLY A 55 5.21 2.65 43.16
CA GLY A 55 5.21 1.29 42.63
C GLY A 55 4.51 1.17 41.26
N PRO A 56 4.91 0.19 40.42
CA PRO A 56 4.40 0.09 39.07
C PRO A 56 2.90 -0.26 39.09
N PRO A 57 2.06 0.43 38.29
CA PRO A 57 0.70 -0.02 38.05
C PRO A 57 0.77 -1.34 37.27
N VAL A 58 0.09 -2.36 37.80
CA VAL A 58 0.01 -3.69 37.19
C VAL A 58 -0.59 -3.56 35.79
N ALA A 59 0.25 -3.83 34.79
CA ALA A 59 -0.07 -3.74 33.37
C ALA A 59 -1.13 -4.77 32.94
N PRO A 60 -1.90 -4.50 31.87
CA PRO A 60 -2.57 -5.56 31.12
C PRO A 60 -1.54 -6.61 30.68
N SER A 61 -1.98 -7.86 30.52
CA SER A 61 -1.09 -8.94 30.06
C SER A 61 -0.24 -8.49 28.86
N SER A 62 1.05 -8.82 28.86
CA SER A 62 2.05 -8.34 27.88
C SER A 62 1.61 -8.51 26.41
N SER A 63 0.79 -9.54 26.13
CA SER A 63 0.20 -9.82 24.82
C SER A 63 -0.88 -8.82 24.38
N GLN A 64 -1.70 -8.32 25.32
CA GLN A 64 -2.76 -7.33 25.04
C GLN A 64 -2.19 -5.92 24.86
N ALA A 65 -1.21 -5.54 25.69
CA ALA A 65 -0.49 -4.27 25.55
C ALA A 65 0.21 -4.16 24.19
N GLY A 66 0.86 -5.25 23.74
CA GLY A 66 1.47 -5.32 22.41
C GLY A 66 0.47 -5.28 21.25
N SER A 67 -0.79 -5.67 21.48
CA SER A 67 -1.83 -5.64 20.44
C SER A 67 -2.46 -4.25 20.30
N ALA A 68 -2.74 -3.57 21.41
CA ALA A 68 -3.23 -2.19 21.39
C ALA A 68 -2.19 -1.22 20.81
N SER A 69 -0.91 -1.40 21.15
CA SER A 69 0.20 -0.63 20.58
C SER A 69 0.32 -0.83 19.05
N ARG A 70 0.10 -2.06 18.56
CA ARG A 70 0.10 -2.33 17.11
C ARG A 70 -1.07 -1.67 16.38
N ILE A 71 -2.27 -1.71 16.96
CA ILE A 71 -3.45 -1.02 16.40
C ILE A 71 -3.21 0.49 16.35
N PHE A 72 -2.76 1.08 17.46
CA PHE A 72 -2.41 2.49 17.52
C PHE A 72 -1.38 2.89 16.45
N LYS A 73 -0.24 2.18 16.35
CA LYS A 73 0.80 2.49 15.36
C LYS A 73 0.27 2.41 13.93
N ARG A 74 -0.55 1.39 13.62
CA ARG A 74 -1.17 1.24 12.31
C ARG A 74 -2.09 2.41 11.99
N ASP A 75 -3.04 2.70 12.87
CA ASP A 75 -4.08 3.72 12.65
C ASP A 75 -3.44 5.13 12.59
N ASN A 76 -2.44 5.41 13.44
CA ASN A 76 -1.68 6.66 13.43
C ASN A 76 -0.92 6.89 12.11
N LEU A 77 -0.23 5.86 11.60
CA LEU A 77 0.46 5.94 10.31
C LEU A 77 -0.52 6.17 9.15
N LEU A 78 -1.69 5.54 9.17
CA LEU A 78 -2.74 5.74 8.16
C LEU A 78 -3.27 7.18 8.19
N LEU A 79 -3.53 7.72 9.38
CA LEU A 79 -3.99 9.10 9.56
C LEU A 79 -2.93 10.09 9.08
N LEU A 80 -1.66 9.93 9.48
CA LEU A 80 -0.57 10.83 9.07
C LEU A 80 -0.31 10.79 7.55
N ALA A 81 -0.42 9.61 6.94
CA ALA A 81 -0.34 9.48 5.49
C ALA A 81 -1.49 10.23 4.81
N ALA A 82 -2.74 10.02 5.26
CA ALA A 82 -3.90 10.71 4.71
C ALA A 82 -3.81 12.24 4.88
N VAL A 83 -3.38 12.71 6.05
CA VAL A 83 -3.17 14.15 6.31
C VAL A 83 -2.09 14.73 5.39
N THR A 84 -1.01 14.00 5.14
CA THR A 84 0.05 14.42 4.21
C THR A 84 -0.46 14.48 2.77
N ASP A 85 -1.22 13.47 2.33
CA ASP A 85 -1.82 13.43 0.99
C ASP A 85 -2.77 14.62 0.75
N TRP A 86 -3.57 14.97 1.76
CA TRP A 86 -4.43 16.15 1.71
C TRP A 86 -3.64 17.46 1.73
N GLY A 87 -2.52 17.52 2.45
CA GLY A 87 -1.63 18.70 2.45
C GLY A 87 -1.02 18.95 1.07
N ASP A 88 -0.53 17.89 0.43
CA ASP A 88 -0.02 17.94 -0.95
C ASP A 88 -1.11 18.32 -1.96
N PHE A 89 -2.34 17.82 -1.78
CA PHE A 89 -3.49 18.22 -2.59
C PHE A 89 -3.77 19.72 -2.46
N LEU A 90 -3.87 20.25 -1.25
CA LEU A 90 -4.15 21.67 -1.02
C LEU A 90 -3.03 22.57 -1.54
N ALA A 91 -1.76 22.16 -1.47
CA ALA A 91 -0.64 22.90 -2.03
C ALA A 91 -0.78 23.12 -3.56
N GLY A 92 -1.52 22.25 -4.25
CA GLY A 92 -1.84 22.37 -5.67
C GLY A 92 -3.12 23.15 -6.01
N VAL A 93 -3.99 23.42 -5.04
CA VAL A 93 -5.30 24.08 -5.25
C VAL A 93 -5.17 25.59 -5.16
N ARG A 94 -5.55 26.32 -6.22
CA ARG A 94 -5.47 27.80 -6.25
C ARG A 94 -6.71 28.54 -5.71
N ASP A 95 -7.68 27.82 -5.14
CA ASP A 95 -8.90 28.40 -4.56
C ASP A 95 -8.62 28.94 -3.15
N SER A 96 -8.86 30.24 -2.94
CA SER A 96 -8.56 30.92 -1.67
C SER A 96 -9.43 30.46 -0.50
N ARG A 97 -10.63 29.90 -0.75
CA ARG A 97 -11.50 29.33 0.30
C ARG A 97 -10.87 28.07 0.88
N VAL A 98 -10.28 27.27 0.01
CA VAL A 98 -9.66 25.98 0.35
C VAL A 98 -8.28 26.16 0.97
N GLN A 99 -7.57 27.22 0.60
CA GLN A 99 -6.31 27.60 1.27
C GLN A 99 -6.50 27.95 2.74
N ALA A 100 -7.70 28.38 3.16
CA ALA A 100 -7.99 28.63 4.58
C ALA A 100 -7.92 27.35 5.44
N HIS A 101 -8.14 26.18 4.84
CA HIS A 101 -8.14 24.89 5.52
C HIS A 101 -6.74 24.30 5.77
N VAL A 102 -5.68 24.86 5.17
CA VAL A 102 -4.30 24.35 5.31
C VAL A 102 -3.81 24.43 6.76
N ALA A 103 -4.10 25.54 7.44
CA ALA A 103 -3.70 25.71 8.84
C ALA A 103 -4.40 24.71 9.77
N GLU A 104 -5.67 24.40 9.50
CA GLU A 104 -6.45 23.40 10.24
C GLU A 104 -5.90 21.98 10.04
N LEU A 105 -5.54 21.65 8.79
CA LEU A 105 -4.95 20.36 8.45
C LEU A 105 -3.59 20.15 9.13
N GLU A 106 -2.74 21.18 9.15
CA GLU A 106 -1.45 21.13 9.87
C GLU A 106 -1.63 21.03 11.39
N ALA A 107 -2.67 21.66 11.96
CA ALA A 107 -3.03 21.48 13.36
C ALA A 107 -3.50 20.04 13.67
N ILE A 108 -4.26 19.42 12.76
CA ILE A 108 -4.64 17.99 12.85
C ILE A 108 -3.38 17.12 12.77
N ARG A 109 -2.48 17.40 11.83
CA ARG A 109 -1.19 16.70 11.68
C ARG A 109 -0.36 16.74 12.95
N ALA A 110 -0.20 17.93 13.54
CA ALA A 110 0.59 18.13 14.76
C ALA A 110 0.03 17.31 15.93
N ARG A 111 -1.30 17.26 16.08
CA ARG A 111 -1.96 16.45 17.11
C ARG A 111 -1.81 14.95 16.85
N ALA A 112 -1.91 14.50 15.59
CA ALA A 112 -1.64 13.11 15.22
C ALA A 112 -0.20 12.68 15.54
N MET A 113 0.80 13.56 15.32
CA MET A 113 2.21 13.28 15.58
C MET A 113 2.53 13.08 17.06
N VAL A 114 1.81 13.77 17.96
CA VAL A 114 2.04 13.70 19.41
C VAL A 114 1.14 12.70 20.13
N ALA A 115 0.12 12.15 19.46
CA ALA A 115 -0.71 11.10 20.02
C ALA A 115 0.12 9.86 20.35
N ARG A 116 -0.15 9.20 21.48
CA ARG A 116 0.65 8.08 22.00
C ARG A 116 -0.13 6.77 22.09
N ASN A 117 -1.45 6.84 21.98
CA ASN A 117 -2.35 5.71 22.15
C ASN A 117 -3.68 5.96 21.40
N VAL A 118 -4.56 4.95 21.41
CA VAL A 118 -5.86 5.02 20.71
C VAL A 118 -6.77 6.11 21.30
N GLU A 119 -6.74 6.32 22.61
CA GLU A 119 -7.54 7.33 23.32
C GLU A 119 -7.20 8.76 22.86
N GLU A 120 -5.91 9.05 22.68
CA GLU A 120 -5.43 10.33 22.15
C GLU A 120 -5.65 10.45 20.62
N LEU A 121 -5.66 9.33 19.88
CA LEU A 121 -5.74 9.32 18.42
C LEU A 121 -7.16 9.48 17.87
N ARG A 122 -8.17 8.82 18.45
CA ARG A 122 -9.55 8.83 17.92
C ARG A 122 -10.15 10.23 17.76
N PRO A 123 -9.98 11.17 18.71
CA PRO A 123 -10.45 12.54 18.50
C PRO A 123 -9.83 13.21 17.28
N VAL A 124 -8.55 12.94 17.00
CA VAL A 124 -7.84 13.51 15.84
C VAL A 124 -8.40 12.94 14.53
N GLU A 125 -8.78 11.66 14.50
CA GLU A 125 -9.46 11.06 13.34
C GLU A 125 -10.84 11.66 13.10
N LEU A 126 -11.60 11.94 14.16
CA LEU A 126 -12.92 12.60 14.04
C LEU A 126 -12.79 14.02 13.51
N ASP A 127 -11.80 14.78 14.00
CA ASP A 127 -11.54 16.13 13.51
C ASP A 127 -11.06 16.12 12.06
N PHE A 128 -10.25 15.13 11.68
CA PHE A 128 -9.84 14.95 10.29
C PHE A 128 -11.01 14.62 9.38
N ASP A 129 -11.91 13.71 9.78
CA ASP A 129 -13.13 13.41 9.01
C ASP A 129 -13.99 14.67 8.87
N ALA A 130 -14.27 15.38 9.97
CA ALA A 130 -15.05 16.62 9.93
C ALA A 130 -14.42 17.67 9.01
N TRP A 131 -13.10 17.83 9.09
CA TRP A 131 -12.33 18.70 8.22
C TRP A 131 -12.45 18.28 6.74
N GLN A 132 -12.29 17.00 6.41
CA GLN A 132 -12.46 16.49 5.04
C GLN A 132 -13.85 16.81 4.50
N ARG A 133 -14.89 16.61 5.32
CA ARG A 133 -16.28 16.92 4.95
C ARG A 133 -16.48 18.41 4.69
N SER A 134 -15.86 19.27 5.50
CA SER A 134 -15.87 20.72 5.31
C SER A 134 -15.26 21.11 3.96
N VAL A 135 -14.03 20.65 3.69
CA VAL A 135 -13.33 20.95 2.44
C VAL A 135 -14.11 20.44 1.22
N ILE A 136 -14.69 19.23 1.31
CA ILE A 136 -15.51 18.66 0.24
C ILE A 136 -16.79 19.46 0.03
N ALA A 137 -17.46 19.89 1.10
CA ALA A 137 -18.67 20.69 1.00
C ALA A 137 -18.40 22.06 0.35
N GLU A 138 -17.24 22.66 0.58
CA GLU A 138 -16.84 23.91 -0.07
C GLU A 138 -16.44 23.74 -1.54
N LEU A 139 -15.66 22.70 -1.85
CA LEU A 139 -15.19 22.41 -3.20
C LEU A 139 -16.30 21.88 -4.12
N ALA A 140 -17.20 21.08 -3.55
CA ALA A 140 -18.24 20.37 -4.28
C ALA A 140 -19.55 20.33 -3.46
N PRO A 141 -20.27 21.46 -3.36
CA PRO A 141 -21.54 21.52 -2.65
C PRO A 141 -22.55 20.50 -3.19
N GLY A 142 -23.10 19.66 -2.31
CA GLY A 142 -24.04 18.61 -2.68
C GLY A 142 -23.41 17.30 -3.17
N ALA A 143 -22.07 17.19 -3.18
CA ALA A 143 -21.41 15.91 -3.38
C ALA A 143 -21.80 14.93 -2.27
N PRO A 144 -22.15 13.66 -2.59
CA PRO A 144 -22.43 12.66 -1.57
C PRO A 144 -21.16 12.40 -0.76
N ILE A 145 -21.21 12.73 0.53
CA ILE A 145 -20.11 12.55 1.48
C ILE A 145 -20.11 11.10 1.98
N ALA A 146 -19.54 10.21 1.15
CA ALA A 146 -19.12 8.83 1.42
C ALA A 146 -20.14 7.81 1.99
N SER A 147 -19.86 6.55 1.66
CA SER A 147 -20.69 5.35 1.83
C SER A 147 -20.73 4.74 3.24
N ALA A 148 -21.66 3.80 3.46
CA ALA A 148 -21.94 3.04 4.69
C ALA A 148 -20.76 2.29 5.37
N GLU A 149 -19.55 2.26 4.78
CA GLU A 149 -18.35 1.67 5.39
C GLU A 149 -17.44 2.71 6.08
N THR A 150 -17.41 3.95 5.59
CA THR A 150 -16.85 5.13 6.30
C THR A 150 -17.55 5.34 7.64
N ASP A 151 -18.86 5.07 7.65
CA ASP A 151 -19.68 5.12 8.87
C ASP A 151 -19.17 4.13 9.92
N LYS A 152 -18.67 2.95 9.57
CA LYS A 152 -18.27 1.95 10.60
C LYS A 152 -17.02 2.37 11.38
N TYR A 153 -16.02 2.95 10.72
CA TYR A 153 -14.81 3.45 11.38
C TYR A 153 -15.10 4.73 12.15
N LEU A 154 -15.93 5.60 11.58
CA LEU A 154 -16.40 6.82 12.23
C LEU A 154 -17.24 6.50 13.47
N GLU A 155 -18.16 5.55 13.39
CA GLU A 155 -18.99 5.07 14.51
C GLU A 155 -18.11 4.39 15.59
N LEU A 156 -17.08 3.63 15.20
CA LEU A 156 -16.13 3.08 16.17
C LEU A 156 -15.37 4.21 16.90
N ALA A 157 -14.84 5.20 16.17
CA ALA A 157 -14.13 6.34 16.76
C ALA A 157 -15.05 7.14 17.70
N LYS A 158 -16.29 7.45 17.29
CA LYS A 158 -17.31 8.09 18.13
C LYS A 158 -17.61 7.30 19.40
N ALA A 159 -17.83 5.99 19.27
CA ALA A 159 -18.09 5.11 20.42
C ALA A 159 -16.89 5.06 21.38
N GLN A 160 -15.66 4.94 20.86
CA GLN A 160 -14.45 4.89 21.67
C GLN A 160 -14.20 6.22 22.40
N VAL A 161 -14.37 7.38 21.74
CA VAL A 161 -14.25 8.70 22.38
C VAL A 161 -15.28 8.85 23.51
N ALA A 162 -16.55 8.53 23.25
CA ALA A 162 -17.59 8.60 24.27
C ALA A 162 -17.32 7.65 25.45
N ALA A 163 -16.79 6.45 25.17
CA ALA A 163 -16.44 5.47 26.17
C ALA A 163 -15.24 5.90 27.04
N PHE A 164 -14.15 6.38 26.44
CA PHE A 164 -12.98 6.85 27.17
C PHE A 164 -13.33 8.02 28.10
N ALA A 165 -14.07 9.01 27.61
CA ALA A 165 -14.55 10.13 28.43
C ALA A 165 -15.43 9.67 29.60
N ALA A 166 -16.28 8.65 29.40
CA ALA A 166 -17.10 8.10 30.47
C ALA A 166 -16.28 7.34 31.52
N VAL A 167 -15.21 6.65 31.11
CA VAL A 167 -14.27 5.98 32.03
C VAL A 167 -13.46 7.02 32.82
N GLU A 168 -12.98 8.07 32.17
CA GLU A 168 -12.18 9.12 32.79
C GLU A 168 -12.98 9.87 33.88
N ARG A 169 -14.24 10.25 33.60
CA ARG A 169 -15.13 10.86 34.61
C ARG A 169 -15.33 9.99 35.85
N ARG A 170 -15.27 8.67 35.71
CA ARG A 170 -15.42 7.69 36.81
C ARG A 170 -14.11 7.35 37.51
N GLN A 171 -12.95 7.62 36.89
CA GLN A 171 -11.62 7.40 37.47
C GLN A 171 -11.20 8.47 38.48
N LEU A 172 -11.79 9.68 38.40
CA LEU A 172 -11.38 10.86 39.19
C LEU A 172 -11.49 10.70 40.72
N SER A 173 -12.16 9.66 41.24
CA SER A 173 -12.41 9.46 42.68
C SER A 173 -11.94 8.12 43.26
N VAL A 174 -11.12 7.34 42.53
CA VAL A 174 -10.91 5.91 42.85
C VAL A 174 -9.43 5.53 43.00
N THR A 175 -9.06 4.92 44.14
CA THR A 175 -7.69 4.42 44.43
C THR A 175 -7.63 2.89 44.46
N GLY A 176 -6.41 2.33 44.46
CA GLY A 176 -6.18 0.89 44.72
C GLY A 176 -6.70 -0.07 43.63
N LYS A 177 -7.37 -1.16 44.04
CA LYS A 177 -7.82 -2.24 43.15
C LYS A 177 -8.78 -1.76 42.05
N ALA A 178 -9.62 -0.79 42.35
CA ALA A 178 -10.62 -0.28 41.41
C ALA A 178 -9.98 0.58 40.29
N ARG A 179 -8.85 1.25 40.53
CA ARG A 179 -8.05 1.89 39.47
C ARG A 179 -7.55 0.88 38.43
N ARG A 180 -7.08 -0.29 38.87
CA ARG A 180 -6.61 -1.37 37.96
C ARG A 180 -7.74 -1.93 37.11
N THR A 181 -8.95 -2.00 37.65
CA THR A 181 -10.15 -2.40 36.90
C THR A 181 -10.43 -1.42 35.77
N TRP A 182 -10.35 -0.11 36.02
CA TRP A 182 -10.54 0.91 34.99
C TRP A 182 -9.47 0.88 33.90
N GLU A 183 -8.20 0.65 34.23
CA GLU A 183 -7.13 0.49 33.23
C GLU A 183 -7.37 -0.73 32.32
N LYS A 184 -7.87 -1.84 32.86
CA LYS A 184 -8.27 -3.00 32.05
C LYS A 184 -9.44 -2.67 31.12
N ILE A 185 -10.40 -1.87 31.57
CA ILE A 185 -11.51 -1.40 30.72
C ILE A 185 -10.95 -0.55 29.57
N LYS A 186 -10.07 0.43 29.84
CA LYS A 186 -9.44 1.24 28.76
C LYS A 186 -8.67 0.39 27.74
N ALA A 187 -7.92 -0.62 28.21
CA ALA A 187 -7.21 -1.52 27.31
C ALA A 187 -8.16 -2.31 26.40
N ARG A 188 -9.28 -2.79 26.93
CA ARG A 188 -10.31 -3.48 26.15
C ARG A 188 -11.03 -2.56 25.17
N LEU A 189 -11.34 -1.33 25.59
CA LEU A 189 -11.90 -0.30 24.71
C LEU A 189 -10.96 -0.02 23.52
N SER A 190 -9.65 0.08 23.78
CA SER A 190 -8.62 0.28 22.73
C SER A 190 -8.54 -0.86 21.72
N LEU A 191 -8.91 -2.08 22.13
CA LEU A 191 -8.89 -3.29 21.29
C LEU A 191 -10.23 -3.55 20.57
N ALA A 192 -11.27 -2.75 20.84
CA ALA A 192 -12.58 -2.92 20.24
C ALA A 192 -12.52 -2.76 18.71
N GLN A 193 -13.14 -3.70 18.00
CA GLN A 193 -13.10 -3.75 16.52
C GLN A 193 -14.27 -3.02 15.85
N ASN A 194 -15.32 -2.69 16.59
CA ASN A 194 -16.51 -1.98 16.12
C ASN A 194 -17.29 -1.36 17.31
N ALA A 195 -18.26 -0.49 17.02
CA ALA A 195 -19.06 0.19 18.05
C ALA A 195 -19.84 -0.79 18.95
N SER A 196 -20.34 -1.91 18.42
CA SER A 196 -21.03 -2.93 19.22
C SER A 196 -20.08 -3.60 20.24
N ALA A 197 -18.82 -3.80 19.88
CA ALA A 197 -17.81 -4.35 20.78
C ALA A 197 -17.50 -3.37 21.92
N VAL A 198 -17.56 -2.06 21.68
CA VAL A 198 -17.43 -1.03 22.73
C VAL A 198 -18.55 -1.16 23.75
N THR A 199 -19.80 -1.33 23.31
CA THR A 199 -20.95 -1.60 24.18
C THR A 199 -20.74 -2.86 25.04
N GLY A 200 -20.25 -3.94 24.42
CA GLY A 200 -19.96 -5.20 25.11
C GLY A 200 -18.96 -5.07 26.26
N VAL A 201 -17.97 -4.17 26.15
CA VAL A 201 -16.99 -3.94 27.24
C VAL A 201 -17.66 -3.43 28.52
N PHE A 202 -18.67 -2.55 28.41
CA PHE A 202 -19.40 -2.05 29.59
C PHE A 202 -20.34 -3.11 30.18
N SER A 203 -21.08 -3.81 29.32
CA SER A 203 -22.00 -4.87 29.74
C SER A 203 -21.27 -5.99 30.48
N GLU A 204 -20.14 -6.46 29.97
CA GLU A 204 -19.31 -7.50 30.61
C GLU A 204 -18.66 -7.01 31.91
N ALA A 205 -18.46 -5.71 32.07
CA ALA A 205 -17.99 -5.11 33.32
C ALA A 205 -19.12 -4.83 34.33
N GLY A 206 -20.38 -5.17 34.01
CA GLY A 206 -21.54 -4.88 34.84
C GLY A 206 -21.89 -3.39 34.94
N LEU A 207 -21.47 -2.59 33.95
CA LEU A 207 -21.65 -1.13 33.94
C LEU A 207 -22.77 -0.72 32.98
N SER A 208 -23.44 0.38 33.33
CA SER A 208 -24.34 1.04 32.38
C SER A 208 -23.56 1.58 31.18
N VAL A 209 -24.08 1.30 29.98
CA VAL A 209 -23.54 1.80 28.71
C VAL A 209 -23.80 3.31 28.64
N PRO A 210 -22.77 4.14 28.38
CA PRO A 210 -22.97 5.58 28.24
C PRO A 210 -23.92 5.92 27.09
N GLU A 211 -24.76 6.94 27.26
CA GLU A 211 -25.75 7.36 26.26
C GLU A 211 -25.13 7.63 24.87
N GLY A 212 -23.97 8.30 24.83
CA GLY A 212 -23.23 8.54 23.58
C GLY A 212 -22.71 7.28 22.87
N VAL A 213 -22.52 6.18 23.60
CA VAL A 213 -22.15 4.86 23.02
C VAL A 213 -23.42 4.15 22.51
N SER A 214 -24.51 4.22 23.29
CA SER A 214 -25.80 3.65 22.91
C SER A 214 -26.38 4.29 21.64
N ALA A 215 -26.29 5.62 21.49
CA ALA A 215 -26.80 6.35 20.33
C ALA A 215 -26.15 5.90 19.00
N VAL A 216 -24.83 5.72 19.01
CA VAL A 216 -24.03 5.21 17.88
C VAL A 216 -24.46 3.79 17.50
N SER A 217 -24.70 2.93 18.50
CA SER A 217 -25.14 1.55 18.26
C SER A 217 -26.56 1.44 17.70
N ALA A 218 -27.48 2.34 18.11
CA ALA A 218 -28.86 2.36 17.66
C ALA A 218 -29.03 2.82 16.20
N GLY A 219 -28.21 3.77 15.73
CA GLY A 219 -28.22 4.25 14.34
C GLY A 219 -27.86 3.17 13.30
N SER A 220 -27.06 2.18 13.70
CA SER A 220 -26.64 1.06 12.82
C SER A 220 -27.76 0.08 12.48
N ALA A 221 -28.85 0.03 13.26
CA ALA A 221 -29.97 -0.88 13.07
C ALA A 221 -31.04 -0.35 12.09
N GLN A 222 -31.11 0.97 11.88
CA GLN A 222 -32.14 1.61 11.05
C GLN A 222 -31.77 1.75 9.56
N ALA A 223 -30.49 1.57 9.19
CA ALA A 223 -30.03 1.66 7.80
C ALA A 223 -30.29 0.37 6.98
N ARG A 224 -31.48 -0.25 7.11
CA ARG A 224 -31.93 -1.34 6.23
C ARG A 224 -32.73 -0.76 5.06
N PHE A 225 -32.07 -0.74 3.89
CA PHE A 225 -32.61 -0.68 2.53
C PHE A 225 -33.78 0.30 2.23
N ALA A 226 -33.46 1.36 1.49
CA ALA A 226 -34.39 1.96 0.54
C ALA A 226 -33.76 1.89 -0.88
N PRO A 227 -34.43 1.29 -1.88
CA PRO A 227 -33.93 1.22 -3.23
C PRO A 227 -34.30 2.49 -4.03
N GLY A 228 -33.30 3.07 -4.69
CA GLY A 228 -33.50 3.93 -5.86
C GLY A 228 -33.14 5.40 -5.70
N ARG A 229 -32.09 5.84 -6.39
CA ARG A 229 -32.18 6.57 -7.68
C ARG A 229 -30.77 6.92 -8.14
N ARG A 230 -30.42 6.45 -9.34
CA ARG A 230 -29.24 6.91 -10.09
C ARG A 230 -29.53 8.32 -10.60
N LEU A 231 -28.66 9.28 -10.30
CA LEU A 231 -28.55 10.53 -11.03
C LEU A 231 -27.08 10.90 -11.15
N ALA A 232 -26.70 11.22 -12.38
CA ALA A 232 -25.34 11.39 -12.85
C ALA A 232 -24.71 12.66 -12.28
N ALA A 233 -23.50 12.52 -11.72
CA ALA A 233 -22.57 13.63 -11.53
C ALA A 233 -21.36 13.42 -12.47
N ARG A 234 -21.59 13.63 -13.77
CA ARG A 234 -20.55 13.91 -14.76
C ARG A 234 -20.37 15.42 -14.79
N ALA A 235 -19.49 15.95 -13.94
CA ALA A 235 -18.77 17.21 -14.15
C ALA A 235 -17.90 17.48 -12.92
N VAL A 236 -16.68 17.96 -13.15
CA VAL A 236 -15.64 18.31 -12.17
C VAL A 236 -14.86 17.10 -11.63
N MET A 237 -13.93 16.57 -12.44
CA MET A 237 -12.63 15.97 -12.06
C MET A 237 -11.95 15.40 -13.33
N GLY A 238 -11.69 16.29 -14.30
CA GLY A 238 -10.68 16.02 -15.33
C GLY A 238 -9.31 16.23 -14.72
N TYR A 239 -8.33 15.41 -15.12
CA TYR A 239 -6.97 15.24 -14.57
C TYR A 239 -6.89 14.20 -13.44
N TYR A 240 -6.27 13.05 -13.77
CA TYR A 240 -6.17 11.77 -13.04
C TYR A 240 -7.26 10.70 -13.26
N ALA A 241 -7.90 10.70 -14.43
CA ALA A 241 -8.40 9.46 -15.01
C ALA A 241 -7.34 8.95 -16.01
N PRO A 242 -6.67 7.81 -15.79
CA PRO A 242 -5.95 7.15 -16.87
C PRO A 242 -6.98 6.77 -17.96
N ALA A 243 -6.58 6.90 -19.22
CA ALA A 243 -7.37 6.57 -20.40
C ALA A 243 -7.70 5.06 -20.55
N SER A 244 -7.86 4.32 -19.45
CA SER A 244 -8.14 2.88 -19.41
C SER A 244 -9.46 2.51 -18.71
N LEU A 245 -10.30 3.49 -18.35
CA LEU A 245 -11.63 3.26 -17.79
C LEU A 245 -12.81 3.54 -18.74
N GLU A 246 -12.57 3.75 -20.03
CA GLU A 246 -13.57 3.37 -21.05
C GLU A 246 -13.54 1.86 -21.25
N ARG A 247 -13.87 1.11 -20.20
CA ARG A 247 -14.26 -0.29 -20.36
C ARG A 247 -15.71 -0.27 -20.78
N THR A 248 -15.90 -0.36 -22.09
CA THR A 248 -17.18 -0.62 -22.75
C THR A 248 -18.04 -1.55 -21.91
N SER A 249 -19.27 -1.10 -21.65
CA SER A 249 -20.39 -1.93 -21.24
C SER A 249 -20.32 -3.33 -21.86
N ALA A 250 -20.34 -4.37 -21.03
CA ALA A 250 -20.65 -5.75 -21.41
C ALA A 250 -19.82 -6.35 -22.57
N GLY A 251 -18.49 -6.38 -22.46
CA GLY A 251 -17.68 -7.33 -23.23
C GLY A 251 -17.74 -8.71 -22.57
N LYS A 252 -18.23 -9.74 -23.28
CA LYS A 252 -18.10 -11.16 -22.87
C LYS A 252 -16.70 -11.40 -22.30
N ALA A 253 -16.61 -11.98 -21.09
CA ALA A 253 -15.35 -12.48 -20.58
C ALA A 253 -14.73 -13.42 -21.63
N ALA A 254 -13.62 -13.01 -22.24
CA ALA A 254 -12.88 -13.86 -23.16
C ALA A 254 -12.50 -15.16 -22.41
N SER A 255 -12.64 -16.31 -23.09
CA SER A 255 -12.35 -17.62 -22.51
C SER A 255 -10.94 -17.66 -21.91
N PRO A 256 -10.74 -18.41 -20.79
CA PRO A 256 -9.41 -18.61 -20.21
C PRO A 256 -8.41 -19.10 -21.25
N ILE A 257 -7.13 -18.69 -21.15
CA ILE A 257 -6.07 -19.26 -21.99
C ILE A 257 -6.01 -20.76 -21.70
N ASP A 258 -6.14 -21.56 -22.76
CA ASP A 258 -6.09 -23.01 -22.67
C ASP A 258 -4.66 -23.46 -22.27
N PRO A 259 -4.50 -24.24 -21.18
CA PRO A 259 -3.24 -24.86 -20.79
C PRO A 259 -2.53 -25.61 -21.93
N ALA A 260 -3.28 -26.18 -22.89
CA ALA A 260 -2.72 -26.83 -24.07
C ALA A 260 -1.99 -25.84 -25.01
N GLN A 261 -2.42 -24.58 -25.08
CA GLN A 261 -1.74 -23.53 -25.83
C GLN A 261 -0.40 -23.17 -25.18
N ILE A 262 -0.35 -23.06 -23.84
CA ILE A 262 0.89 -22.81 -23.10
C ILE A 262 1.89 -23.97 -23.27
N ALA A 263 1.42 -25.21 -23.17
CA ALA A 263 2.24 -26.40 -23.39
C ALA A 263 2.78 -26.47 -24.84
N ALA A 264 1.98 -26.07 -25.83
CA ALA A 264 2.40 -26.00 -27.23
C ALA A 264 3.49 -24.93 -27.45
N ILE A 265 3.38 -23.78 -26.79
CA ILE A 265 4.36 -22.67 -26.87
C ILE A 265 5.70 -23.05 -26.21
N LEU A 266 5.67 -23.77 -25.09
CA LEU A 266 6.87 -24.17 -24.35
C LEU A 266 7.58 -25.40 -24.96
N GLY A 267 6.91 -26.11 -25.88
CA GLY A 267 7.44 -27.28 -26.57
C GLY A 267 7.42 -28.57 -25.74
N LYS A 268 7.77 -29.70 -26.37
CA LYS A 268 7.77 -31.00 -25.70
C LYS A 268 8.83 -31.05 -24.59
N ARG A 269 8.39 -31.35 -23.36
CA ARG A 269 9.26 -31.69 -22.21
C ARG A 269 10.33 -32.70 -22.63
N LYS A 270 11.62 -32.41 -22.37
CA LYS A 270 12.70 -33.39 -22.57
C LYS A 270 12.55 -34.59 -21.61
N LYS A 271 12.92 -35.79 -22.06
CA LYS A 271 12.85 -37.03 -21.27
C LYS A 271 13.60 -36.87 -19.93
N GLY A 272 12.97 -37.22 -18.81
CA GLY A 272 13.57 -37.11 -17.47
C GLY A 272 12.67 -37.33 -16.24
N GLY A 273 11.34 -37.41 -16.38
CA GLY A 273 10.40 -37.41 -15.24
C GLY A 273 10.08 -35.99 -14.73
N PRO A 274 9.15 -35.81 -13.76
CA PRO A 274 8.73 -34.50 -13.22
C PRO A 274 9.92 -33.68 -12.71
N SER A 275 9.79 -32.34 -12.77
CA SER A 275 10.77 -31.45 -12.16
C SER A 275 10.72 -31.60 -10.64
N VAL A 276 11.87 -31.57 -9.98
CA VAL A 276 11.93 -31.68 -8.50
C VAL A 276 12.83 -30.58 -7.96
N SER A 277 12.24 -29.74 -7.10
CA SER A 277 12.97 -28.81 -6.24
C SER A 277 13.46 -29.55 -5.00
N LEU A 278 14.76 -29.49 -4.72
CA LEU A 278 15.39 -30.11 -3.56
C LEU A 278 16.08 -29.05 -2.69
N GLY A 279 15.96 -29.19 -1.37
CA GLY A 279 16.59 -28.27 -0.41
C GLY A 279 15.94 -26.89 -0.35
N GLN A 280 16.60 -25.96 0.33
CA GLN A 280 16.13 -24.58 0.50
C GLN A 280 16.50 -23.73 -0.72
N PRO A 281 15.71 -22.69 -1.07
CA PRO A 281 15.96 -21.87 -2.26
C PRO A 281 17.17 -20.95 -2.12
N PHE A 282 17.63 -20.73 -0.87
CA PHE A 282 18.75 -19.87 -0.49
C PHE A 282 19.94 -20.63 0.11
N ARG A 283 19.85 -21.97 0.22
CA ARG A 283 20.92 -22.75 0.83
C ARG A 283 20.89 -24.22 0.43
N ARG A 284 21.90 -24.65 -0.32
CA ARG A 284 22.06 -26.04 -0.78
C ARG A 284 20.87 -26.52 -1.62
N GLY A 285 20.24 -25.61 -2.36
CA GLY A 285 19.18 -25.93 -3.30
C GLY A 285 19.70 -26.71 -4.51
N ARG A 286 18.85 -27.56 -5.07
CA ARG A 286 19.08 -28.24 -6.35
C ARG A 286 17.78 -28.31 -7.13
N LEU A 287 17.91 -28.31 -8.45
CA LEU A 287 16.81 -28.52 -9.37
C LEU A 287 17.11 -29.76 -10.20
N LYS A 288 16.27 -30.79 -10.07
CA LYS A 288 16.33 -31.98 -10.91
C LYS A 288 15.26 -31.90 -11.98
N ASN A 289 15.61 -32.28 -13.22
CA ASN A 289 14.69 -32.28 -14.37
C ASN A 289 14.00 -30.92 -14.60
N GLY A 290 14.70 -29.82 -14.32
CA GLY A 290 14.18 -28.47 -14.50
C GLY A 290 13.79 -28.18 -15.94
N MET A 291 12.70 -27.44 -16.11
CA MET A 291 12.26 -26.93 -17.40
C MET A 291 13.01 -25.64 -17.74
N ALA A 292 13.42 -25.47 -19.00
CA ALA A 292 13.95 -24.21 -19.48
C ALA A 292 12.80 -23.32 -19.94
N LEU A 293 12.74 -22.09 -19.45
CA LEU A 293 11.90 -21.05 -20.03
C LEU A 293 12.52 -20.60 -21.37
N PRO A 294 11.79 -20.65 -22.49
CA PRO A 294 12.27 -20.11 -23.77
C PRO A 294 12.67 -18.64 -23.67
N MET A 295 13.63 -18.22 -24.48
CA MET A 295 14.14 -16.84 -24.44
C MET A 295 13.07 -15.79 -24.80
N ARG A 296 12.07 -16.21 -25.59
CA ARG A 296 10.94 -15.40 -26.02
C ARG A 296 9.70 -16.27 -26.02
N GLY A 297 8.56 -15.69 -25.65
CA GLY A 297 7.26 -16.32 -25.77
C GLY A 297 6.15 -15.30 -25.85
N VAL A 298 4.90 -15.77 -25.84
CA VAL A 298 3.74 -14.88 -25.94
C VAL A 298 3.70 -13.99 -24.69
N GLY A 299 3.88 -12.69 -24.91
CA GLY A 299 3.79 -11.69 -23.85
C GLY A 299 5.01 -11.59 -22.94
N TYR A 300 6.16 -12.21 -23.27
CA TYR A 300 7.39 -12.01 -22.51
C TYR A 300 8.68 -12.14 -23.32
N VAL A 301 9.74 -11.57 -22.76
CA VAL A 301 11.14 -11.80 -23.15
C VAL A 301 11.94 -12.15 -21.89
N TYR A 302 12.76 -13.21 -21.96
CA TYR A 302 13.77 -13.50 -20.96
C TYR A 302 15.00 -12.62 -21.23
N VAL A 303 15.43 -11.86 -20.23
CA VAL A 303 16.58 -10.98 -20.34
C VAL A 303 17.83 -11.64 -19.77
N ASN A 304 19.00 -11.21 -20.21
CA ASN A 304 20.30 -11.77 -19.83
C ASN A 304 20.49 -13.28 -20.15
N PRO A 305 20.18 -13.74 -21.40
CA PRO A 305 20.32 -15.13 -21.83
C PRO A 305 21.71 -15.73 -21.57
N GLU A 306 22.75 -14.90 -21.63
CA GLU A 306 24.15 -15.28 -21.42
C GLU A 306 24.42 -15.84 -20.01
N ARG A 307 23.57 -15.54 -19.03
CA ARG A 307 23.73 -16.04 -17.65
C ARG A 307 23.32 -17.50 -17.47
N GLY A 308 22.51 -18.05 -18.38
CA GLY A 308 22.05 -19.44 -18.33
C GLY A 308 21.20 -19.78 -17.09
N ARG A 309 20.41 -18.81 -16.61
CA ARG A 309 19.59 -18.89 -15.39
C ARG A 309 18.09 -18.97 -15.69
N ASN A 310 17.72 -19.52 -16.84
CA ASN A 310 16.32 -19.60 -17.31
C ASN A 310 15.64 -20.93 -16.94
N TYR A 311 16.02 -21.59 -15.84
CA TYR A 311 15.49 -22.90 -15.48
C TYR A 311 14.64 -22.86 -14.20
N GLY A 312 13.52 -23.57 -14.20
CA GLY A 312 12.62 -23.65 -13.05
C GLY A 312 11.96 -25.02 -12.92
N THR A 313 11.13 -25.17 -11.90
CA THR A 313 10.15 -26.26 -11.85
C THR A 313 9.14 -26.11 -12.98
N ASP A 314 8.45 -27.22 -13.30
CA ASP A 314 7.41 -27.26 -14.32
C ASP A 314 6.33 -26.20 -13.99
N ASP A 315 5.87 -26.12 -12.73
CA ASP A 315 4.86 -25.15 -12.31
C ASP A 315 5.32 -23.70 -12.46
N LEU A 316 6.59 -23.40 -12.12
CA LEU A 316 7.12 -22.04 -12.25
C LEU A 316 7.17 -21.62 -13.73
N VAL A 317 7.75 -22.45 -14.59
CA VAL A 317 7.94 -22.10 -16.01
C VAL A 317 6.60 -22.03 -16.76
N MET A 318 5.72 -23.00 -16.53
CA MET A 318 4.37 -23.00 -17.12
C MET A 318 3.56 -21.81 -16.61
N GLY A 319 3.64 -21.52 -15.32
CA GLY A 319 2.95 -20.38 -14.71
C GLY A 319 3.46 -19.04 -15.20
N LEU A 320 4.75 -18.85 -15.42
CA LEU A 320 5.32 -17.62 -15.97
C LEU A 320 4.90 -17.40 -17.42
N ALA A 321 4.89 -18.46 -18.24
CA ALA A 321 4.41 -18.37 -19.62
C ALA A 321 2.91 -18.04 -19.67
N TYR A 322 2.11 -18.65 -18.79
CA TYR A 322 0.69 -18.32 -18.65
C TYR A 322 0.51 -16.86 -18.20
N LEU A 323 1.22 -16.42 -17.15
CA LEU A 323 1.18 -15.07 -16.61
C LEU A 323 1.43 -14.03 -17.71
N ALA A 324 2.48 -14.24 -18.50
CA ALA A 324 2.86 -13.36 -19.59
C ALA A 324 1.82 -13.28 -20.70
N ALA A 325 1.27 -14.43 -21.13
CA ALA A 325 0.21 -14.47 -22.12
C ALA A 325 -1.09 -13.83 -21.61
N ASP A 326 -1.42 -14.05 -20.33
CA ASP A 326 -2.59 -13.51 -19.65
C ASP A 326 -2.48 -11.98 -19.48
N PHE A 327 -1.29 -11.48 -19.15
CA PHE A 327 -0.97 -10.06 -19.12
C PHE A 327 -1.06 -9.43 -20.51
N LYS A 328 -0.42 -10.01 -21.53
CA LYS A 328 -0.46 -9.52 -22.91
C LYS A 328 -1.87 -9.50 -23.50
N ARG A 329 -2.73 -10.45 -23.12
CA ARG A 329 -4.14 -10.45 -23.51
C ARG A 329 -4.92 -9.28 -22.89
N ARG A 330 -4.62 -8.91 -21.63
CA ARG A 330 -5.26 -7.78 -20.94
C ARG A 330 -4.71 -6.43 -21.35
N HIS A 331 -3.46 -6.38 -21.80
CA HIS A 331 -2.76 -5.17 -22.24
C HIS A 331 -2.13 -5.40 -23.63
N PRO A 332 -2.95 -5.48 -24.70
CA PRO A 332 -2.49 -5.82 -26.05
C PRO A 332 -1.42 -4.85 -26.60
N GLU A 333 -1.50 -3.58 -26.22
CA GLU A 333 -0.54 -2.54 -26.56
C GLU A 333 0.79 -2.65 -25.80
N HIS A 334 0.85 -3.35 -24.66
CA HIS A 334 2.08 -3.46 -23.89
C HIS A 334 3.08 -4.41 -24.56
N PRO A 335 4.39 -4.10 -24.61
CA PRO A 335 5.43 -4.96 -25.21
C PRO A 335 5.71 -6.29 -24.47
N GLY A 336 4.85 -6.66 -23.52
CA GLY A 336 4.99 -7.87 -22.67
C GLY A 336 5.90 -7.68 -21.46
N LEU A 337 5.99 -8.72 -20.64
CA LEU A 337 6.80 -8.77 -19.43
C LEU A 337 8.28 -8.99 -19.75
N ARG A 338 9.16 -8.58 -18.85
CA ARG A 338 10.59 -8.94 -18.88
C ARG A 338 10.89 -9.84 -17.69
N LEU A 339 11.33 -11.05 -18.00
CA LEU A 339 11.62 -12.09 -17.02
C LEU A 339 13.13 -12.19 -16.85
N GLY A 340 13.60 -12.10 -15.61
CA GLY A 340 15.01 -12.18 -15.24
C GLY A 340 15.42 -13.55 -14.76
N ASP A 341 16.34 -13.58 -13.80
CA ASP A 341 16.94 -14.82 -13.33
C ASP A 341 15.86 -15.74 -12.70
N LEU A 342 15.84 -16.99 -13.13
CA LEU A 342 15.25 -18.14 -12.42
C LEU A 342 16.43 -18.90 -11.80
N SER A 343 16.48 -20.22 -11.89
CA SER A 343 17.61 -21.04 -11.45
C SER A 343 18.54 -21.45 -12.60
N ARG A 344 19.72 -21.93 -12.22
CA ARG A 344 20.58 -22.73 -13.10
C ARG A 344 19.91 -24.06 -13.45
N LYS A 345 20.29 -24.69 -14.56
CA LYS A 345 19.75 -25.99 -15.03
C LYS A 345 19.71 -27.09 -13.97
N GLY A 346 20.72 -27.18 -13.11
CA GLY A 346 20.78 -28.14 -11.99
C GLY A 346 20.48 -27.53 -10.62
N GLY A 347 20.05 -26.26 -10.58
CA GLY A 347 19.99 -25.45 -9.38
C GLY A 347 21.38 -25.15 -8.81
N GLY A 348 21.43 -24.99 -7.48
CA GLY A 348 22.63 -24.61 -6.74
C GLY A 348 22.89 -23.11 -6.72
N PRO A 349 23.94 -22.68 -6.01
CA PRO A 349 24.27 -21.28 -5.82
C PRO A 349 24.34 -20.49 -7.13
N VAL A 350 23.69 -19.33 -7.10
CA VAL A 350 23.64 -18.36 -8.20
C VAL A 350 24.43 -17.15 -7.75
N SER A 351 25.47 -16.76 -8.52
CA SER A 351 26.26 -15.57 -8.15
C SER A 351 25.37 -14.34 -8.17
N ASP A 352 25.64 -13.42 -7.23
CA ASP A 352 24.93 -12.15 -7.07
C ASP A 352 23.49 -12.26 -6.56
N HIS A 353 23.06 -13.47 -6.18
CA HIS A 353 21.74 -13.74 -5.59
C HIS A 353 21.84 -14.47 -4.26
N GLY A 354 20.96 -14.10 -3.31
CA GLY A 354 20.80 -14.82 -2.05
C GLY A 354 19.88 -16.04 -2.16
N SER A 355 19.25 -16.28 -3.31
CA SER A 355 18.36 -17.42 -3.55
C SER A 355 18.43 -17.95 -4.99
N HIS A 356 17.34 -18.43 -5.58
CA HIS A 356 17.30 -19.06 -6.91
C HIS A 356 18.02 -20.40 -7.02
N GLU A 357 18.23 -21.13 -5.92
CA GLU A 357 19.01 -22.37 -5.97
C GLU A 357 18.19 -23.61 -6.38
N ASN A 358 16.85 -23.59 -6.37
CA ASN A 358 16.05 -24.82 -6.51
C ASN A 358 14.87 -24.77 -7.49
N GLY A 359 14.81 -23.76 -8.35
CA GLY A 359 13.86 -23.67 -9.45
C GLY A 359 12.50 -23.08 -9.07
N ARG A 360 12.41 -22.38 -7.95
CA ARG A 360 11.14 -21.85 -7.40
C ARG A 360 11.10 -20.33 -7.28
N ASP A 361 12.19 -19.66 -7.66
CA ASP A 361 12.31 -18.20 -7.64
C ASP A 361 12.35 -17.67 -9.08
N ALA A 362 11.78 -16.48 -9.31
CA ALA A 362 11.91 -15.77 -10.58
C ALA A 362 11.87 -14.26 -10.36
N ASP A 363 12.67 -13.53 -11.13
CA ASP A 363 12.64 -12.07 -11.16
C ASP A 363 11.77 -11.56 -12.31
N ILE A 364 10.96 -10.53 -12.04
CA ILE A 364 10.12 -9.86 -13.03
C ILE A 364 10.35 -8.35 -12.93
N ILE A 365 10.87 -7.74 -13.99
CA ILE A 365 11.14 -6.29 -14.01
C ILE A 365 9.83 -5.52 -13.82
N PHE A 366 9.90 -4.40 -13.10
CA PHE A 366 8.75 -3.52 -12.95
C PHE A 366 8.26 -2.94 -14.27
N LEU A 367 6.96 -2.72 -14.31
CA LEU A 367 6.30 -2.01 -15.40
C LEU A 367 6.42 -0.51 -15.16
N ALA A 368 6.65 0.27 -16.21
CA ALA A 368 6.92 1.69 -16.09
C ALA A 368 6.12 2.51 -17.09
N ALA A 369 6.01 3.78 -16.78
CA ALA A 369 5.43 4.78 -17.65
C ALA A 369 6.38 5.97 -17.79
N ASP A 370 6.22 6.76 -18.84
CA ASP A 370 6.87 8.06 -18.94
C ASP A 370 6.16 9.10 -18.05
N LEU A 371 6.69 10.33 -18.02
CA LEU A 371 6.12 11.44 -17.26
C LEU A 371 4.69 11.84 -17.70
N LEU A 372 4.23 11.36 -18.86
CA LEU A 372 2.86 11.55 -19.35
C LEU A 372 1.93 10.37 -19.00
N GLY A 373 2.44 9.37 -18.28
CA GLY A 373 1.69 8.17 -17.89
C GLY A 373 1.51 7.16 -19.01
N ARG A 374 2.29 7.25 -20.09
CA ARG A 374 2.26 6.27 -21.19
C ARG A 374 3.17 5.10 -20.86
N PRO A 375 2.75 3.84 -21.02
CA PRO A 375 3.60 2.68 -20.75
C PRO A 375 4.91 2.71 -21.54
N VAL A 376 6.01 2.39 -20.88
CA VAL A 376 7.37 2.32 -21.44
C VAL A 376 7.94 0.93 -21.23
N ASP A 377 8.55 0.39 -22.27
CA ASP A 377 9.31 -0.85 -22.20
C ASP A 377 10.63 -0.63 -21.43
N ILE A 378 10.80 -1.32 -20.31
CA ILE A 378 12.11 -1.43 -19.65
C ILE A 378 12.69 -2.78 -20.01
N ASP A 379 13.62 -2.82 -20.96
CA ASP A 379 14.21 -4.04 -21.50
C ASP A 379 15.41 -4.59 -20.71
N ARG A 380 15.73 -3.98 -19.55
CA ARG A 380 16.92 -4.30 -18.75
C ARG A 380 16.68 -4.13 -17.26
N PHE A 381 17.39 -4.94 -16.46
CA PHE A 381 17.51 -4.75 -15.01
C PHE A 381 18.32 -3.50 -14.67
N ASN A 382 18.30 -3.10 -13.39
CA ASN A 382 18.95 -1.92 -12.81
C ASN A 382 18.28 -0.57 -13.14
N VAL A 383 16.97 -0.57 -13.40
CA VAL A 383 16.16 0.65 -13.40
C VAL A 383 15.51 0.80 -12.02
N HIS A 384 16.26 1.39 -11.09
CA HIS A 384 15.85 1.52 -9.69
C HIS A 384 14.90 2.69 -9.49
N PHE A 385 13.69 2.39 -9.04
CA PHE A 385 12.72 3.39 -8.64
C PHE A 385 12.94 3.81 -7.19
N ASP A 386 12.97 5.12 -6.97
CA ASP A 386 13.04 5.68 -5.62
C ASP A 386 11.73 5.50 -4.84
N ALA A 387 11.68 5.96 -3.58
CA ALA A 387 10.48 5.89 -2.75
C ALA A 387 9.27 6.67 -3.31
N LYS A 388 9.49 7.59 -4.25
CA LYS A 388 8.43 8.31 -4.96
C LYS A 388 7.98 7.56 -6.21
N GLY A 389 8.64 6.44 -6.55
CA GLY A 389 8.40 5.67 -7.75
C GLY A 389 8.98 6.33 -8.99
N ARG A 390 10.14 7.00 -8.90
CA ARG A 390 10.82 7.65 -10.02
C ARG A 390 12.16 6.99 -10.34
N ALA A 391 12.47 6.91 -11.62
CA ALA A 391 13.77 6.50 -12.15
C ALA A 391 14.12 7.37 -13.37
N GLY A 392 14.75 8.53 -13.12
CA GLY A 392 14.91 9.56 -14.16
C GLY A 392 13.54 10.06 -14.66
N ASP A 393 13.31 9.97 -15.97
CA ASP A 393 12.05 10.34 -16.62
C ASP A 393 11.00 9.22 -16.61
N LEU A 394 11.27 8.13 -15.91
CA LEU A 394 10.36 6.99 -15.76
C LEU A 394 9.63 7.06 -14.42
N LEU A 395 8.37 6.64 -14.45
CA LEU A 395 7.49 6.47 -13.32
C LEU A 395 7.19 4.98 -13.13
N PHE A 396 7.20 4.52 -11.88
CA PHE A 396 6.69 3.21 -11.50
C PHE A 396 5.19 3.17 -11.81
N ASP A 397 4.80 2.33 -12.77
CA ASP A 397 3.40 2.24 -13.20
C ASP A 397 2.60 1.42 -12.18
N ALA A 398 2.05 2.10 -11.18
CA ALA A 398 1.30 1.44 -10.12
C ALA A 398 0.06 0.69 -10.64
N ALA A 399 -0.51 1.08 -11.76
CA ALA A 399 -1.67 0.42 -12.36
C ALA A 399 -1.29 -0.92 -12.95
N LEU A 400 -0.30 -0.92 -13.86
CA LEU A 400 0.14 -2.15 -14.52
C LEU A 400 0.83 -3.11 -13.54
N ASN A 401 1.64 -2.59 -12.60
CA ASN A 401 2.24 -3.45 -11.58
C ASN A 401 1.19 -4.03 -10.61
N TRP A 402 0.10 -3.31 -10.33
CA TRP A 402 -0.97 -3.85 -9.48
C TRP A 402 -1.70 -4.99 -10.19
N ASP A 403 -2.04 -4.78 -11.47
CA ASP A 403 -2.62 -5.83 -12.30
C ASP A 403 -1.70 -7.06 -12.33
N LEU A 404 -0.39 -6.88 -12.56
CA LEU A 404 0.59 -7.97 -12.52
C LEU A 404 0.58 -8.74 -11.18
N VAL A 405 0.53 -8.05 -10.04
CA VAL A 405 0.46 -8.68 -8.71
C VAL A 405 -0.82 -9.48 -8.54
N VAL A 406 -1.96 -8.96 -9.01
CA VAL A 406 -3.23 -9.71 -9.03
C VAL A 406 -3.10 -10.97 -9.88
N LEU A 407 -2.48 -10.90 -11.06
CA LEU A 407 -2.29 -12.06 -11.93
C LEU A 407 -1.35 -13.11 -11.33
N LEU A 408 -0.29 -12.69 -10.65
CA LEU A 408 0.58 -13.58 -9.89
C LEU A 408 -0.22 -14.34 -8.82
N CYS A 409 -1.05 -13.64 -8.06
CA CYS A 409 -1.86 -14.24 -7.00
C CYS A 409 -2.97 -15.17 -7.51
N GLN A 410 -3.44 -14.97 -8.75
CA GLN A 410 -4.52 -15.72 -9.38
C GLN A 410 -4.03 -16.74 -10.43
N ASN A 411 -2.71 -16.93 -10.53
CA ASN A 411 -2.11 -17.81 -11.52
C ASN A 411 -2.58 -19.27 -11.31
N PRO A 412 -3.09 -19.97 -12.33
CA PRO A 412 -3.62 -21.32 -12.16
C PRO A 412 -2.55 -22.39 -11.92
N TYR A 413 -1.28 -22.12 -12.23
CA TYR A 413 -0.18 -23.07 -12.03
C TYR A 413 0.45 -22.94 -10.65
N PHE A 414 0.64 -21.70 -10.19
CA PHE A 414 1.35 -21.45 -8.93
C PHE A 414 0.66 -20.46 -7.97
N GLY A 415 -0.50 -19.91 -8.29
CA GLY A 415 -1.14 -18.86 -7.47
C GLY A 415 -1.47 -19.33 -6.05
N GLU A 416 -1.84 -20.61 -5.88
CA GLU A 416 -2.03 -21.25 -4.57
C GLU A 416 -0.70 -21.60 -3.89
N LYS A 417 0.35 -21.84 -4.68
CA LYS A 417 1.72 -22.14 -4.22
C LYS A 417 2.55 -20.89 -3.97
N LEU A 418 2.07 -19.70 -4.34
CA LEU A 418 2.83 -18.47 -4.19
C LEU A 418 3.11 -18.22 -2.69
N GLU A 419 4.39 -18.13 -2.35
CA GLU A 419 4.86 -17.91 -0.97
C GLU A 419 5.16 -16.43 -0.72
N ALA A 420 5.81 -15.76 -1.68
CA ALA A 420 6.23 -14.37 -1.55
C ALA A 420 6.35 -13.67 -2.91
N ILE A 421 6.12 -12.35 -2.88
CA ILE A 421 6.46 -11.37 -3.90
C ILE A 421 7.32 -10.30 -3.20
N GLY A 422 8.64 -10.42 -3.28
CA GLY A 422 9.61 -9.47 -2.77
C GLY A 422 9.63 -8.18 -3.58
N VAL A 423 9.58 -7.05 -2.88
CA VAL A 423 9.65 -5.69 -3.44
C VAL A 423 10.12 -4.74 -2.34
N ASP A 424 10.77 -3.64 -2.70
CA ASP A 424 11.11 -2.59 -1.74
C ASP A 424 9.85 -2.05 -1.02
N ASP A 425 9.94 -1.82 0.29
CA ASP A 425 8.75 -1.49 1.09
C ASP A 425 8.13 -0.14 0.68
N SER A 426 8.92 0.80 0.16
CA SER A 426 8.39 2.08 -0.34
C SER A 426 7.50 1.89 -1.58
N LEU A 427 7.92 1.04 -2.51
CA LEU A 427 7.15 0.70 -3.71
C LEU A 427 5.96 -0.20 -3.38
N ARG A 428 6.11 -1.11 -2.41
CA ARG A 428 5.02 -1.91 -1.85
C ARG A 428 3.90 -1.03 -1.28
N ILE A 429 4.26 -0.02 -0.48
CA ILE A 429 3.30 0.95 0.08
C ILE A 429 2.61 1.71 -1.06
N LYS A 430 3.37 2.22 -2.03
CA LYS A 430 2.82 2.91 -3.21
C LYS A 430 1.80 2.04 -3.97
N LEU A 431 2.12 0.76 -4.17
CA LEU A 431 1.28 -0.20 -4.87
C LEU A 431 -0.03 -0.49 -4.10
N LEU A 432 0.07 -0.75 -2.80
CA LEU A 432 -1.09 -1.01 -1.95
C LEU A 432 -1.97 0.24 -1.79
N SER A 433 -1.39 1.43 -1.72
CA SER A 433 -2.13 2.69 -1.71
C SER A 433 -2.89 2.91 -3.03
N TYR A 434 -2.26 2.64 -4.17
CA TYR A 434 -2.94 2.64 -5.47
C TYR A 434 -4.13 1.67 -5.47
N ALA A 435 -3.92 0.43 -5.04
CA ALA A 435 -4.95 -0.61 -5.03
C ALA A 435 -6.17 -0.22 -4.17
N ARG A 436 -5.93 0.24 -2.94
CA ARG A 436 -6.97 0.69 -2.00
C ARG A 436 -7.72 1.90 -2.55
N LYS A 437 -7.00 2.88 -3.12
CA LYS A 437 -7.62 4.06 -3.73
C LYS A 437 -8.59 3.65 -4.86
N ASN A 438 -8.19 2.72 -5.73
CA ASN A 438 -9.05 2.24 -6.80
C ASN A 438 -10.22 1.38 -6.31
N ALA A 439 -9.99 0.51 -5.31
CA ALA A 439 -11.07 -0.30 -4.72
C ALA A 439 -12.16 0.57 -4.10
N ASN A 440 -11.79 1.71 -3.49
CA ASN A 440 -12.74 2.66 -2.91
C ASN A 440 -13.61 3.40 -3.95
N MET A 441 -13.24 3.35 -5.24
CA MET A 441 -14.06 3.89 -6.33
C MET A 441 -15.05 2.86 -6.89
N LEU A 442 -14.91 1.58 -6.52
CA LEU A 442 -15.80 0.50 -6.93
C LEU A 442 -16.96 0.36 -5.94
N SER A 443 -18.00 -0.38 -6.33
CA SER A 443 -19.13 -0.69 -5.43
C SER A 443 -19.63 -2.12 -5.63
N GLY A 444 -20.30 -2.66 -4.61
CA GLY A 444 -20.89 -4.00 -4.63
C GLY A 444 -19.85 -5.10 -4.87
N VAL A 445 -20.19 -6.07 -5.72
CA VAL A 445 -19.37 -7.27 -5.99
C VAL A 445 -17.98 -6.93 -6.52
N GLU A 446 -17.84 -5.84 -7.28
CA GLU A 446 -16.54 -5.41 -7.82
C GLU A 446 -15.60 -4.91 -6.72
N GLN A 447 -16.15 -4.16 -5.75
CA GLN A 447 -15.40 -3.71 -4.58
C GLN A 447 -15.03 -4.89 -3.67
N GLU A 448 -15.97 -5.81 -3.41
CA GLU A 448 -15.69 -7.03 -2.63
C GLU A 448 -14.55 -7.84 -3.25
N ARG A 449 -14.56 -8.00 -4.58
CA ARG A 449 -13.49 -8.66 -5.33
C ARG A 449 -12.16 -7.92 -5.19
N ALA A 450 -12.16 -6.60 -5.31
CA ALA A 450 -10.94 -5.79 -5.18
C ALA A 450 -10.37 -5.87 -3.74
N VAL A 451 -11.21 -5.83 -2.71
CA VAL A 451 -10.81 -6.00 -1.32
C VAL A 451 -10.22 -7.39 -1.07
N TRP A 452 -10.81 -8.45 -1.66
CA TRP A 452 -10.24 -9.80 -1.60
C TRP A 452 -8.84 -9.86 -2.25
N GLN A 453 -8.68 -9.23 -3.42
CA GLN A 453 -7.40 -9.16 -4.13
C GLN A 453 -6.34 -8.42 -3.30
N ILE A 454 -6.70 -7.28 -2.69
CA ILE A 454 -5.84 -6.53 -1.76
C ILE A 454 -5.39 -7.42 -0.60
N ARG A 455 -6.31 -8.10 0.08
CA ARG A 455 -5.95 -8.98 1.21
C ARG A 455 -5.04 -10.12 0.79
N ARG A 456 -5.25 -10.71 -0.40
CA ARG A 456 -4.37 -11.76 -0.94
C ARG A 456 -2.99 -11.19 -1.23
N ALA A 457 -2.90 -10.05 -1.90
CA ALA A 457 -1.65 -9.38 -2.23
C ALA A 457 -0.88 -8.93 -0.99
N GLU A 458 -1.54 -8.37 0.04
CA GLU A 458 -0.91 -7.96 1.30
C GLU A 458 -0.18 -9.10 2.02
N ARG A 459 -0.70 -10.34 1.90
CA ARG A 459 -0.04 -11.52 2.47
C ARG A 459 1.16 -11.98 1.65
N MET A 460 1.16 -11.71 0.35
CA MET A 460 2.21 -12.16 -0.58
C MET A 460 3.32 -11.13 -0.74
N LEU A 461 2.97 -9.84 -0.75
CA LEU A 461 3.91 -8.73 -0.90
C LEU A 461 4.77 -8.62 0.36
N PHE A 462 6.01 -9.06 0.22
CA PHE A 462 7.01 -9.11 1.26
C PHE A 462 7.98 -7.94 1.09
N PRO A 463 8.21 -7.12 2.14
CA PRO A 463 9.20 -6.05 2.06
C PRO A 463 10.60 -6.64 1.98
N TRP A 464 11.31 -6.35 0.89
CA TRP A 464 12.69 -6.78 0.69
C TRP A 464 13.54 -5.60 0.25
N ALA A 465 14.46 -5.19 1.12
CA ALA A 465 15.35 -4.06 0.86
C ALA A 465 16.09 -4.24 -0.48
N ASN A 466 16.27 -3.13 -1.19
CA ASN A 466 16.98 -3.02 -2.47
C ASN A 466 16.28 -3.67 -3.69
N HIS A 467 15.06 -4.20 -3.53
CA HIS A 467 14.25 -4.69 -4.67
C HIS A 467 13.46 -3.53 -5.30
N THR A 468 14.21 -2.55 -5.83
CA THR A 468 13.68 -1.30 -6.37
C THR A 468 13.55 -1.28 -7.89
N ASP A 469 13.91 -2.35 -8.58
CA ASP A 469 13.81 -2.48 -10.05
C ASP A 469 13.02 -3.73 -10.53
N HIS A 470 12.67 -4.65 -9.62
CA HIS A 470 11.94 -5.87 -9.96
C HIS A 470 11.12 -6.45 -8.79
N PHE A 471 10.15 -7.30 -9.13
CA PHE A 471 9.53 -8.25 -8.21
C PHE A 471 10.35 -9.54 -8.16
N HIS A 472 10.73 -9.98 -6.97
CA HIS A 472 11.25 -11.33 -6.72
C HIS A 472 10.09 -12.23 -6.33
N ILE A 473 9.69 -13.21 -7.13
CA ILE A 473 8.62 -14.15 -6.75
C ILE A 473 9.20 -15.46 -6.23
N ARG A 474 8.52 -16.08 -5.26
CA ARG A 474 8.83 -17.44 -4.77
C ARG A 474 7.58 -18.30 -4.68
N ILE A 475 7.70 -19.55 -5.12
CA ILE A 475 6.64 -20.55 -5.01
C ILE A 475 7.03 -21.71 -4.07
N ALA A 476 6.02 -22.31 -3.46
CA ALA A 476 6.12 -23.52 -2.64
C ALA A 476 6.48 -24.73 -3.52
N PRO A 477 7.11 -25.77 -2.94
CA PRO A 477 7.55 -26.93 -3.69
C PRO A 477 6.41 -27.77 -4.27
#